data_AF-A0A1W9GEX9-F1
#
_entry.id   AF-A0A1W9GEX9-F1
#
_cell.length_a   1.000
_cell.length_b   1.000
_cell.length_c   1.000
_cell.angle_alpha   90.00
_cell.angle_beta   90.00
_cell.angle_gamma   90.00
#
_symmetry.space_group_name_H-M   'P 1'
#
loop_
_entity.id
_entity.type
_entity.pdbx_description
1 polymer ?
#
loop_
_entity_poly.entity_id
_entity_poly.type
_entity_poly.pdbx_seq_one_letter_code
_entity_poly.pdbx_strand_id
1 'polypeptide(L)'
;MFEVHRFVLVKGGNLKFWKIVNANPDKAYSFFMSKNCFVVFDSEPPGGYRANLPPGDWDGPFKLPVPSQNRVVTIFGRSPEYQAAQENFIESIHG
;
A
#
# COMPACT_ATOMS: atom_id res chain seq x y z
N MET A 1 19.87 -9.84 10.39
CA MET A 1 19.84 -10.15 8.95
C MET A 1 18.40 -10.49 8.62
N PHE A 2 17.60 -9.53 8.12
CA PHE A 2 16.17 -9.75 7.89
C PHE A 2 15.96 -10.01 6.39
N GLU A 3 15.67 -11.26 6.05
CA GLU A 3 15.27 -11.69 4.70
C GLU A 3 13.96 -11.00 4.31
N VAL A 4 14.03 -10.11 3.32
CA VAL A 4 12.87 -9.48 2.70
C VAL A 4 12.20 -10.49 1.76
N HIS A 5 11.14 -11.14 2.24
CA HIS A 5 10.29 -12.00 1.42
C HIS A 5 9.42 -11.17 0.46
N ARG A 6 9.78 -11.29 -0.82
CA ARG A 6 9.20 -10.63 -1.99
C ARG A 6 7.83 -11.20 -2.34
N PHE A 7 6.74 -10.60 -1.86
CA PHE A 7 5.38 -10.96 -2.27
C PHE A 7 4.53 -9.74 -2.64
N VAL A 8 4.82 -9.13 -3.79
CA VAL A 8 3.88 -8.22 -4.46
C VAL A 8 3.98 -8.45 -5.98
N LEU A 9 3.20 -9.39 -6.51
CA LEU A 9 3.00 -9.51 -7.97
C LEU A 9 1.51 -9.66 -8.33
N VAL A 10 0.94 -8.51 -8.72
CA VAL A 10 0.11 -8.24 -9.91
C VAL A 10 -1.19 -9.01 -10.12
N LYS A 11 -2.31 -8.29 -9.93
CA LYS A 11 -3.31 -8.07 -10.99
C LYS A 11 -3.72 -6.58 -10.93
N GLY A 12 -3.28 -5.78 -11.91
CA GLY A 12 -3.71 -4.37 -12.09
C GLY A 12 -2.70 -3.26 -11.72
N GLY A 13 -1.71 -3.52 -10.86
CA GLY A 13 -0.91 -2.46 -10.23
C GLY A 13 0.41 -2.09 -10.92
N ASN A 14 0.71 -0.79 -10.96
CA ASN A 14 1.95 -0.19 -11.44
C ASN A 14 3.20 -0.85 -10.81
N LEU A 15 3.89 -1.71 -11.56
CA LEU A 15 5.08 -2.45 -11.10
C LEU A 15 6.21 -1.53 -10.65
N LYS A 16 6.35 -0.35 -11.25
CA LYS A 16 7.37 0.63 -10.87
C LYS A 16 7.07 1.20 -9.49
N PHE A 17 5.82 1.58 -9.25
CA PHE A 17 5.35 2.03 -7.94
C PHE A 17 5.68 1.00 -6.86
N TRP A 18 5.29 -0.26 -7.06
CA TRP A 18 5.52 -1.30 -6.04
C TRP A 18 7.01 -1.59 -5.79
N LYS A 19 7.87 -1.47 -6.81
CA LYS A 19 9.32 -1.54 -6.61
C LYS A 19 9.84 -0.42 -5.71
N ILE A 20 9.38 0.82 -5.94
CA ILE A 20 9.78 1.99 -5.14
C ILE A 20 9.27 1.87 -3.71
N VAL A 21 8.02 1.41 -3.54
CA VAL A 21 7.42 1.13 -2.23
C VAL A 21 8.24 0.11 -1.45
N ASN A 22 8.65 -0.99 -2.08
CA ASN A 22 9.48 -2.01 -1.43
C ASN A 22 10.90 -1.50 -1.11
N ALA A 23 11.44 -0.58 -1.91
CA ALA A 23 12.74 0.03 -1.65
C ALA A 23 12.69 1.10 -0.52
N ASN A 24 11.52 1.71 -0.30
CA ASN A 24 11.32 2.80 0.67
C ASN A 24 10.05 2.55 1.51
N PRO A 25 9.98 1.46 2.30
CA PRO A 25 8.75 1.04 2.97
C PRO A 25 8.21 2.08 3.96
N ASP A 26 9.08 2.76 4.71
CA ASP A 26 8.66 3.77 5.68
C ASP A 26 8.11 5.04 5.02
N LYS A 27 8.75 5.50 3.94
CA LYS A 27 8.23 6.63 3.15
C LYS A 27 6.90 6.27 2.48
N ALA A 28 6.80 5.04 1.97
CA ALA A 28 5.57 4.55 1.37
C ALA A 28 4.44 4.47 2.42
N TYR A 29 4.73 4.00 3.63
CA TYR A 29 3.75 4.00 4.73
C TYR A 29 3.23 5.41 5.03
N SER A 30 4.12 6.39 5.19
CA SER A 30 3.72 7.79 5.37
C SER A 30 2.88 8.34 4.22
N PHE A 31 3.20 7.96 2.98
CA PHE A 31 2.41 8.33 1.81
C PHE A 31 1.00 7.73 1.84
N PHE A 32 0.87 6.43 2.16
CA PHE A 32 -0.43 5.77 2.27
C PHE A 32 -1.29 6.40 3.37
N MET A 33 -0.70 6.75 4.50
CA MET A 33 -1.38 7.44 5.59
C MET A 33 -1.76 8.89 5.26
N SER A 34 -1.08 9.52 4.31
CA SER A 34 -1.31 10.92 3.91
C SER A 34 -2.44 11.09 2.89
N LYS A 35 -2.93 10.00 2.28
CA LYS A 35 -3.88 10.03 1.18
C LYS A 35 -5.17 9.29 1.54
N ASN A 36 -6.31 9.98 1.46
CA ASN A 36 -7.65 9.38 1.61
C ASN A 36 -7.95 8.28 0.57
N CYS A 37 -7.16 8.29 -0.52
CA CYS A 37 -6.84 7.21 -1.43
C CYS A 37 -6.87 5.77 -0.93
N PHE A 38 -6.32 5.62 0.28
CA PHE A 38 -5.84 4.37 0.79
C PHE A 38 -6.42 4.10 2.16
N VAL A 39 -6.71 2.82 2.42
CA VAL A 39 -7.03 2.34 3.75
C VAL A 39 -5.91 1.41 4.17
N VAL A 40 -5.33 1.68 5.34
CA VAL A 40 -4.24 0.91 5.91
C VAL A 40 -4.73 0.22 7.18
N PHE A 41 -4.64 -1.10 7.20
CA PHE A 41 -4.95 -1.94 8.33
C PHE A 41 -3.67 -2.51 8.93
N ASP A 42 -3.47 -2.24 10.22
CA ASP A 42 -2.34 -2.80 10.97
C ASP A 42 -2.56 -4.28 11.35
N SER A 43 -3.81 -4.73 11.37
CA SER A 43 -4.21 -6.11 11.67
C SER A 43 -5.58 -6.38 11.04
N GLU A 44 -5.93 -7.65 10.89
CA GLU A 44 -7.25 -8.03 10.38
C GLU A 44 -8.34 -7.58 11.36
N PRO A 45 -9.26 -6.70 10.96
CA PRO A 45 -10.36 -6.28 11.82
C PRO A 45 -11.41 -7.41 11.95
N PRO A 46 -12.24 -7.41 13.00
CA PRO A 46 -13.35 -8.35 13.13
C PRO A 46 -14.28 -8.23 11.92
N GLY A 47 -14.64 -9.37 11.32
CA GLY A 47 -15.42 -9.41 10.06
C GLY A 47 -14.58 -9.31 8.78
N GLY A 48 -13.26 -9.19 8.90
CA GLY A 48 -12.32 -9.16 7.77
C GLY A 48 -12.16 -7.78 7.15
N TYR A 49 -11.11 -7.62 6.34
CA TYR A 49 -10.75 -6.31 5.78
C TYR A 49 -11.87 -5.66 4.96
N ARG A 50 -12.50 -6.43 4.06
CA ARG A 50 -13.52 -5.92 3.14
C ARG A 50 -14.79 -5.43 3.84
N ALA A 51 -15.15 -6.04 4.97
CA ALA A 51 -16.31 -5.60 5.75
C ALA A 51 -16.07 -4.25 6.45
N ASN A 52 -14.80 -3.88 6.62
CA ASN A 52 -14.37 -2.65 7.30
C ASN A 52 -13.88 -1.58 6.30
N LEU A 53 -14.04 -1.80 4.99
CA LEU A 53 -13.76 -0.79 3.99
C LEU A 53 -14.95 0.18 3.87
N PRO A 54 -14.71 1.47 3.64
CA PRO A 54 -15.77 2.41 3.29
C PRO A 54 -16.44 1.98 1.98
N PRO A 55 -17.68 2.45 1.70
CA PRO A 55 -18.31 2.20 0.42
C PRO A 55 -17.46 2.74 -0.75
N GLY A 56 -17.14 1.87 -1.69
CA GLY A 56 -16.32 2.19 -2.85
C GLY A 56 -15.73 0.94 -3.51
N ASP A 57 -15.09 1.16 -4.66
CA ASP A 57 -14.32 0.12 -5.34
C ASP A 57 -12.87 0.15 -4.81
N TRP A 58 -12.44 -0.96 -4.23
CA TRP A 58 -11.15 -1.07 -3.57
C TRP A 58 -10.32 -2.20 -4.16
N ASP A 59 -9.15 -1.85 -4.67
CA ASP A 59 -8.11 -2.77 -5.09
C ASP A 59 -7.24 -3.19 -3.90
N GLY A 60 -6.91 -4.48 -3.86
CA GLY A 60 -6.12 -5.10 -2.79
C GLY A 60 -6.66 -6.47 -2.39
N PRO A 61 -6.20 -7.04 -1.26
CA PRO A 61 -5.24 -6.47 -0.31
C PRO A 61 -3.80 -6.44 -0.84
N PHE A 62 -3.08 -5.34 -0.57
CA PHE A 62 -1.64 -5.23 -0.77
C PHE A 62 -0.92 -5.30 0.58
N LYS A 63 0.22 -5.99 0.66
CA LYS A 63 0.99 -6.10 1.90
C LYS A 63 2.24 -5.22 1.84
N LEU A 64 2.48 -4.45 2.90
CA LEU A 64 3.68 -3.63 3.06
C LEU A 64 4.37 -3.97 4.39
N PRO A 65 5.58 -4.54 4.36
CA PRO A 65 6.42 -4.60 5.56
C PRO A 65 6.94 -3.21 5.89
N VAL A 66 6.70 -2.72 7.12
CA VAL A 66 7.20 -1.44 7.62
C VAL A 66 8.28 -1.72 8.66
N PRO A 67 9.57 -1.73 8.28
CA PRO A 67 10.65 -2.19 9.15
C PRO A 67 10.84 -1.29 10.38
N SER A 68 10.61 0.04 10.28
CA SER A 68 10.72 0.92 11.47
C SER A 68 9.65 0.64 12.52
N GLN A 69 8.56 -0.02 12.14
CA GLN A 69 7.47 -0.40 13.05
C GLN A 69 7.44 -1.91 13.33
N ASN A 70 8.42 -2.66 12.79
CA ASN A 70 8.54 -4.11 12.91
C ASN A 70 7.21 -4.86 12.67
N ARG A 71 6.42 -4.40 11.68
CA ARG A 71 5.09 -4.95 11.37
C ARG A 71 4.81 -4.98 9.88
N VAL A 72 3.83 -5.78 9.48
CA VAL A 72 3.32 -5.83 8.10
C VAL A 72 1.92 -5.28 8.10
N VAL A 73 1.68 -4.24 7.30
CA VAL A 73 0.36 -3.63 7.16
C VAL A 73 -0.32 -4.10 5.88
N THR A 74 -1.65 -4.10 5.89
CA THR A 74 -2.49 -4.42 4.74
C THR A 74 -3.11 -3.15 4.19
N ILE A 75 -2.95 -2.90 2.90
CA ILE A 75 -3.34 -1.67 2.23
C ILE A 75 -4.37 -1.98 1.15
N PHE A 76 -5.39 -1.13 1.07
CA PHE A 76 -6.35 -1.10 -0.04
C PHE A 76 -6.29 0.27 -0.70
N GLY A 77 -6.35 0.30 -2.03
CA GLY A 77 -6.40 1.53 -2.82
C GLY A 77 -7.76 1.70 -3.48
N ARG A 78 -8.36 2.89 -3.36
CA ARG A 78 -9.67 3.18 -3.95
C ARG A 78 -9.56 3.44 -5.45
N SER A 79 -10.22 2.61 -6.27
CA SER A 79 -10.23 2.78 -7.73
C SER A 79 -11.27 3.82 -8.16
N PRO A 80 -10.95 4.72 -9.11
CA PRO A 80 -9.68 4.86 -9.84
C PRO A 80 -8.65 5.80 -9.16
N GLU A 81 -9.02 6.47 -8.06
CA GLU A 81 -8.24 7.54 -7.42
C GLU A 81 -6.81 7.13 -7.02
N TYR A 82 -6.63 5.90 -6.55
CA TYR A 82 -5.32 5.41 -6.12
C TYR A 82 -4.34 5.21 -7.29
N GLN A 83 -4.84 4.98 -8.52
CA GLN A 83 -4.00 4.81 -9.69
C GLN A 83 -3.28 6.12 -10.02
N ALA A 84 -4.01 7.24 -10.00
CA ALA A 84 -3.42 8.58 -10.15
C ALA A 84 -2.45 8.90 -9.00
N ALA A 85 -2.77 8.48 -7.77
CA ALA A 85 -1.88 8.68 -6.62
C ALA A 85 -0.56 7.90 -6.75
N GLN A 86 -0.56 6.71 -7.38
CA GLN A 86 0.66 5.94 -7.63
C GLN A 86 1.63 6.69 -8.55
N GLU A 87 1.14 7.37 -9.58
CA GLU A 87 1.98 8.16 -10.49
C GLU A 87 2.61 9.34 -9.76
N ASN A 88 1.82 10.09 -9.00
CA ASN A 88 2.29 11.21 -8.17
C ASN A 88 3.39 10.78 -7.18
N PHE A 89 3.27 9.58 -6.59
CA PHE A 89 4.29 9.06 -5.68
C PHE A 89 5.61 8.74 -6.40
N ILE A 90 5.55 8.17 -7.60
CA ILE A 90 6.75 7.88 -8.40
C ILE A 90 7.48 9.21 -8.71
N GLU A 91 6.75 10.23 -9.15
CA GLU A 91 7.32 11.55 -9.45
C GLU A 91 7.95 12.19 -8.20
N SER A 92 7.29 12.11 -7.04
CA SER A 92 7.80 12.64 -5.78
C SER A 92 9.11 12.00 -5.29
N ILE A 93 9.48 10.81 -5.80
CA ILE A 93 10.73 10.13 -5.43
C ILE A 93 11.86 10.44 -6.41
N HIS A 94 11.54 10.84 -7.63
CA HIS A 94 12.50 11.21 -8.67
C HIS A 94 12.80 12.71 -8.74
N GLY A 95 12.00 13.55 -8.06
CA GLY A 95 12.21 15.00 -7.93
C GLY A 95 13.18 15.40 -6.82
#